data_AF-A0A7W0NJV3-F1
#
_entry.id   AF-A0A7W0NJV3-F1
#
_cell.length_a   1.000
_cell.length_b   1.000
_cell.length_c   1.000
_cell.angle_alpha   90.00
_cell.angle_beta   90.00
_cell.angle_gamma   90.00
#
_symmetry.space_group_name_H-M   'P 1'
#
loop_
_entity.id
_entity.type
_entity.pdbx_description
1 polymer ?
#
loop_
_entity_poly.entity_id
_entity_poly.type
_entity_poly.pdbx_seq_one_letter_code
_entity_poly.pdbx_strand_id
1 'polypeptide(L)'
;MGSGCDREALPGRRAALRPRHARPRWSGLSAYVDSSALVAALGREVDSDDVRATLAAIGPASTSRLTFVEVHAALASARRGRRISVGALARARSEFDELWRSFFVLDVDASMAVAAADVADRFALRSHDAVQLASALALQDPDVTMVALDKRLLRAAADAGLSVAP
;
A
#
# COMPACT_ATOMS: atom_id res chain seq x y z
N MET A 1 41.01 24.33 -28.86
CA MET A 1 41.23 23.60 -27.60
C MET A 1 39.86 23.42 -26.95
N GLY A 2 39.14 22.37 -27.35
CA GLY A 2 37.82 22.04 -26.81
C GLY A 2 37.98 20.95 -25.76
N SER A 3 37.68 21.25 -24.50
CA SER A 3 37.59 20.24 -23.45
C SER A 3 36.23 19.56 -23.53
N GLY A 4 36.26 18.29 -23.93
CA GLY A 4 35.15 17.36 -23.81
C GLY A 4 34.78 17.19 -22.34
N CYS A 5 33.51 17.44 -22.03
CA CYS A 5 32.89 16.98 -20.80
C CYS A 5 32.41 15.56 -21.09
N ASP A 6 33.25 14.58 -20.79
CA ASP A 6 32.90 13.17 -20.85
C ASP A 6 31.84 12.89 -19.78
N ARG A 7 30.58 12.83 -20.21
CA ARG A 7 29.49 12.27 -19.42
C ARG A 7 29.67 10.76 -19.41
N GLU A 8 30.38 10.26 -18.39
CA GLU A 8 30.37 8.84 -18.08
C GLU A 8 28.92 8.37 -17.89
N ALA A 9 28.48 7.49 -18.77
CA ALA A 9 27.20 6.80 -18.68
C ALA A 9 27.21 5.90 -17.45
N LEU A 10 26.25 6.13 -16.54
CA LEU A 10 26.04 5.27 -15.37
C LEU A 10 25.73 3.84 -15.85
N PRO A 11 26.45 2.81 -15.36
CA PRO A 11 26.24 1.43 -15.78
C PRO A 11 24.83 0.97 -15.43
N GLY A 12 24.17 0.33 -16.41
CA GLY A 12 22.80 -0.15 -16.31
C GLY A 12 22.58 -1.04 -15.09
N ARG A 13 21.77 -0.56 -14.14
CA ARG A 13 21.30 -1.34 -12.99
C ARG A 13 20.28 -2.38 -13.46
N ARG A 14 20.76 -3.52 -13.92
CA ARG A 14 20.03 -4.79 -13.85
C ARG A 14 20.58 -5.59 -12.68
N ALA A 15 20.21 -5.20 -11.47
CA ALA A 15 20.32 -6.09 -10.31
C ALA A 15 18.91 -6.60 -10.02
N ALA A 16 18.65 -7.86 -10.37
CA ALA A 16 17.43 -8.54 -9.93
C ALA A 16 17.41 -8.51 -8.40
N LEU A 17 16.55 -7.67 -7.83
CA LEU A 17 16.27 -7.61 -6.40
C LEU A 17 15.65 -8.96 -6.01
N ARG A 18 16.48 -9.88 -5.51
CA ARG A 18 16.03 -11.10 -4.83
C ARG A 18 16.10 -10.83 -3.32
N PRO A 19 14.96 -10.65 -2.63
CA PRO A 19 14.97 -10.58 -1.17
C PRO A 19 15.40 -11.94 -0.62
N ARG A 20 16.46 -11.95 0.20
CA ARG A 20 16.87 -13.13 0.97
C ARG A 20 16.10 -13.17 2.30
N HIS A 21 14.82 -13.53 2.24
CA HIS A 21 14.08 -13.99 3.41
C HIS A 21 13.17 -15.14 2.96
N ALA A 22 13.45 -16.36 3.44
CA ALA A 22 12.52 -17.48 3.30
C ALA A 22 11.27 -17.13 4.14
N ARG A 23 10.22 -16.62 3.47
CA ARG A 23 8.97 -16.23 4.12
C ARG A 23 8.01 -17.43 4.17
N PRO A 24 7.18 -17.55 5.22
CA PRO A 24 6.10 -18.52 5.21
C PRO A 24 5.24 -18.25 3.98
N ARG A 25 5.02 -19.27 3.15
CA ARG A 25 4.03 -19.19 2.08
C ARG A 25 2.66 -19.16 2.74
N TRP A 26 2.15 -17.97 3.02
CA TRP A 26 0.71 -17.77 3.19
C TRP A 26 0.07 -17.99 1.82
N SER A 27 -0.09 -19.25 1.43
CA SER A 27 -0.85 -19.60 0.23
C SER A 27 -2.30 -19.18 0.46
N GLY A 28 -2.83 -18.34 -0.43
CA GLY A 28 -4.22 -17.87 -0.38
C GLY A 28 -4.43 -16.43 0.08
N LEU A 29 -3.40 -15.55 0.01
CA LEU A 29 -3.67 -14.11 0.07
C LEU A 29 -4.41 -13.69 -1.20
N SER A 30 -5.57 -13.07 -1.04
CA SER A 30 -6.41 -12.63 -2.16
C SER A 30 -6.27 -11.15 -2.46
N ALA A 31 -5.76 -10.35 -1.51
CA ALA A 31 -5.60 -8.93 -1.69
C ALA A 31 -4.42 -8.30 -0.93
N TYR A 32 -3.97 -7.17 -1.46
CA TYR A 32 -3.16 -6.18 -0.80
C TYR A 32 -3.98 -4.90 -0.64
N VAL A 33 -4.20 -4.46 0.59
CA VAL A 33 -5.09 -3.34 0.92
C VAL A 33 -4.27 -2.11 1.30
N ASP A 34 -4.47 -1.02 0.56
CA ASP A 34 -3.93 0.30 0.84
C ASP A 34 -4.68 1.00 1.99
N SER A 35 -4.04 1.98 2.64
CA SER A 35 -4.64 2.74 3.72
C SER A 35 -5.86 3.54 3.29
N SER A 36 -5.94 4.03 2.04
CA SER A 36 -7.10 4.78 1.56
C SER A 36 -8.40 3.96 1.59
N ALA A 37 -8.34 2.69 1.20
CA ALA A 37 -9.49 1.77 1.25
C ALA A 37 -9.94 1.53 2.71
N LEU A 38 -8.99 1.30 3.62
CA LEU A 38 -9.30 1.12 5.04
C LEU A 38 -9.89 2.38 5.68
N VAL A 39 -9.35 3.57 5.36
CA VAL A 39 -9.87 4.84 5.87
C VAL A 39 -11.31 5.07 5.41
N ALA A 40 -11.63 4.77 4.16
CA ALA A 40 -13.00 4.90 3.65
C ALA A 40 -13.96 3.92 4.35
N ALA A 41 -13.56 2.65 4.50
CA ALA A 41 -14.35 1.64 5.19
C ALA A 41 -14.65 2.02 6.65
N LEU A 42 -13.65 2.54 7.37
CA LEU A 42 -13.77 2.94 8.78
C LEU A 42 -14.47 4.29 8.97
N GLY A 43 -14.35 5.18 7.98
CA GLY A 43 -14.88 6.55 8.01
C GLY A 43 -16.40 6.64 7.87
N ARG A 44 -17.05 5.60 7.32
CA ARG A 44 -18.49 5.58 6.99
C ARG A 44 -18.91 6.78 6.15
N GLU A 45 -18.05 7.21 5.24
CA GLU A 45 -18.42 8.19 4.21
C GLU A 45 -19.41 7.52 3.23
N VAL A 46 -20.32 8.30 2.62
CA VAL A 46 -21.23 7.77 1.59
C VAL A 46 -20.36 7.16 0.48
N ASP A 47 -20.63 5.90 0.10
CA ASP A 47 -19.79 4.98 -0.72
C ASP A 47 -18.90 3.99 0.07
N SER A 48 -18.97 3.94 1.41
CA SER A 48 -18.21 2.96 2.21
C SER A 48 -18.76 1.53 2.18
N ASP A 49 -20.00 1.33 1.75
CA ASP A 49 -20.65 0.01 1.76
C ASP A 49 -20.04 -0.94 0.73
N ASP A 50 -19.69 -0.43 -0.46
CA ASP A 50 -19.00 -1.21 -1.49
C ASP A 50 -17.58 -1.58 -1.05
N VAL A 51 -16.84 -0.65 -0.42
CA VAL A 51 -15.49 -0.92 0.10
C VAL A 51 -15.55 -1.93 1.26
N ARG A 52 -16.55 -1.84 2.15
CA ARG A 52 -16.75 -2.81 3.23
C ARG A 52 -17.17 -4.17 2.69
N ALA A 53 -18.04 -4.23 1.68
CA ALA A 53 -18.43 -5.46 1.02
C ALA A 53 -17.21 -6.11 0.34
N THR A 54 -16.38 -5.31 -0.33
CA THR A 54 -15.11 -5.75 -0.91
C THR A 54 -14.18 -6.30 0.18
N LEU A 55 -13.90 -5.54 1.25
CA LEU A 55 -13.03 -6.01 2.34
C LEU A 55 -13.58 -7.24 3.07
N ALA A 56 -14.90 -7.38 3.19
CA ALA A 56 -15.54 -8.55 3.80
C ALA A 56 -15.56 -9.79 2.88
N ALA A 57 -15.59 -9.58 1.57
CA ALA A 57 -15.55 -10.63 0.57
C ALA A 57 -14.12 -11.09 0.24
N ILE A 58 -13.14 -10.20 0.42
CA ILE A 58 -11.73 -10.51 0.30
C ILE A 58 -11.34 -11.43 1.44
N GLY A 59 -10.71 -12.55 1.10
CA GLY A 59 -10.22 -13.54 2.06
C GLY A 59 -9.00 -13.02 2.86
N PRO A 60 -8.00 -13.87 3.15
CA PRO A 60 -6.76 -13.41 3.77
C PRO A 60 -6.16 -12.24 2.97
N ALA A 61 -5.86 -11.14 3.65
CA ALA A 61 -5.41 -9.90 3.05
C ALA A 61 -4.09 -9.44 3.68
N SER A 62 -3.36 -8.63 2.93
CA SER A 62 -2.08 -8.07 3.32
C SER A 62 -2.06 -6.55 3.24
N THR A 63 -1.13 -5.90 3.94
CA THR A 63 -0.93 -4.45 3.86
C THR A 63 0.48 -4.06 4.32
N SER A 64 0.88 -2.81 4.14
CA SER A 64 2.13 -2.26 4.69
C SER A 64 2.01 -1.94 6.17
N ARG A 65 3.11 -2.04 6.93
CA ARG A 65 3.24 -1.45 8.27
C ARG A 65 2.92 0.05 8.27
N LEU A 66 3.22 0.74 7.16
CA LEU A 66 2.93 2.18 7.01
C LEU A 66 1.44 2.49 7.15
N THR A 67 0.58 1.59 6.67
CA THR A 67 -0.88 1.68 6.74
C THR A 67 -1.38 1.93 8.16
N PHE A 68 -0.74 1.32 9.17
CA PHE A 68 -1.08 1.56 10.58
C PHE A 68 -0.99 3.05 10.92
N VAL A 69 0.13 3.67 10.59
CA VAL A 69 0.36 5.09 10.88
C VAL A 69 -0.60 5.97 10.06
N GLU A 70 -0.80 5.63 8.79
CA GLU A 70 -1.67 6.38 7.87
C GLU A 70 -3.13 6.40 8.33
N VAL A 71 -3.68 5.24 8.69
CA VAL A 71 -5.06 5.14 9.20
C VAL A 71 -5.23 5.95 10.49
N HIS A 72 -4.32 5.79 11.45
CA HIS A 72 -4.37 6.57 12.70
C HIS A 72 -4.28 8.09 12.45
N ALA A 73 -3.40 8.52 11.53
CA ALA A 73 -3.25 9.92 11.16
C ALA A 73 -4.50 10.46 10.44
N ALA A 74 -5.08 9.70 9.52
CA ALA A 74 -6.28 10.06 8.79
C ALA A 74 -7.49 10.22 9.73
N LEU A 75 -7.70 9.27 10.64
CA LEU A 75 -8.77 9.34 11.65
C LEU A 75 -8.58 10.54 12.60
N ALA A 76 -7.34 10.79 13.05
CA ALA A 76 -7.04 11.96 13.87
C ALA A 76 -7.28 13.27 13.11
N SER A 77 -6.92 13.33 11.83
CA SER A 77 -7.16 14.47 10.95
C SER A 77 -8.65 14.73 10.75
N ALA A 78 -9.44 13.68 10.48
CA ALA A 78 -10.91 13.77 10.37
C ALA A 78 -11.53 14.31 11.65
N ARG A 79 -11.06 13.87 12.83
CA ARG A 79 -11.53 14.39 14.12
C ARG A 79 -11.18 15.87 14.32
N ARG A 80 -9.96 16.30 14.00
CA ARG A 80 -9.56 17.72 14.09
C ARG A 80 -10.38 18.60 13.14
N GLY A 81 -10.64 18.10 11.94
CA GLY A 81 -11.52 18.74 10.95
C GLY A 81 -13.02 18.63 11.27
N ARG A 82 -13.41 18.09 12.44
CA ARG A 82 -14.81 17.90 12.88
C ARG A 82 -15.69 17.08 11.91
N ARG A 83 -15.08 16.27 11.03
CA ARG A 83 -15.79 15.36 10.13
C ARG A 83 -16.37 14.16 10.86
N ILE A 84 -15.76 13.76 11.98
CA ILE A 84 -16.22 12.67 12.85
C ILE A 84 -16.29 13.12 14.31
N SER A 85 -17.24 12.54 15.05
CA SER A 85 -17.37 12.75 16.50
C SER A 85 -16.31 11.99 17.30
N VAL A 86 -16.16 12.31 18.59
CA VAL A 86 -15.26 11.56 19.50
C VAL A 86 -15.67 10.08 19.58
N GLY A 87 -16.97 9.81 19.70
CA GLY A 87 -17.49 8.44 19.73
C GLY A 87 -17.28 7.70 18.40
N ALA A 88 -17.40 8.39 17.26
CA ALA A 88 -17.09 7.81 15.96
C ALA A 88 -15.59 7.47 15.82
N LEU A 89 -14.70 8.35 16.28
CA LEU A 89 -13.26 8.08 16.30
C LEU A 89 -12.92 6.85 17.16
N ALA A 90 -13.51 6.73 18.36
CA ALA A 90 -13.26 5.60 19.25
C ALA A 90 -13.71 4.27 18.60
N ARG A 91 -14.89 4.26 17.96
CA ARG A 91 -15.39 3.09 17.24
C ARG A 91 -14.50 2.71 16.05
N ALA A 92 -14.11 3.69 15.22
CA ALA A 92 -13.25 3.45 14.07
C ALA A 92 -11.88 2.88 14.48
N ARG A 93 -11.31 3.32 15.61
CA ARG A 93 -10.06 2.75 16.13
C ARG A 93 -10.23 1.31 16.60
N SER A 94 -11.31 1.01 17.32
CA SER A 94 -11.59 -0.37 17.76
C SER A 94 -11.76 -1.30 16.57
N GLU A 95 -12.54 -0.88 15.56
CA GLU A 95 -12.77 -1.63 14.33
C GLU A 95 -11.46 -1.82 13.55
N PHE A 96 -10.61 -0.79 13.47
CA PHE A 96 -9.29 -0.91 12.86
C PHE A 96 -8.38 -1.89 13.62
N ASP A 97 -8.34 -1.85 14.95
CA ASP A 97 -7.52 -2.77 15.75
C ASP A 97 -7.93 -4.23 15.54
N GLU A 98 -9.23 -4.50 15.36
CA GLU A 98 -9.75 -5.83 15.02
C GLU A 98 -9.28 -6.27 13.63
N LEU A 99 -9.49 -5.44 12.60
CA LEU A 99 -9.04 -5.71 11.23
C LEU A 99 -7.52 -5.89 11.15
N TRP A 100 -6.76 -5.08 11.89
CA TRP A 100 -5.29 -5.11 11.87
C TRP A 100 -4.74 -6.48 12.27
N ARG A 101 -5.40 -7.19 13.19
CA ARG A 101 -4.98 -8.53 13.64
C ARG A 101 -5.17 -9.61 12.58
N SER A 102 -6.03 -9.40 11.58
CA SER A 102 -6.23 -10.35 10.48
C SER A 102 -5.31 -10.10 9.28
N PHE A 103 -4.60 -8.97 9.23
CA PHE A 103 -3.73 -8.66 8.10
C PHE A 103 -2.38 -9.37 8.18
N PHE A 104 -1.91 -9.86 7.03
CA PHE A 104 -0.49 -10.11 6.83
C PHE A 104 0.24 -8.79 6.60
N VAL A 105 0.97 -8.32 7.61
CA VAL A 105 1.63 -7.01 7.58
C VAL A 105 3.05 -7.14 7.03
N LEU A 106 3.36 -6.39 5.98
CA LEU A 106 4.71 -6.24 5.46
C LEU A 106 5.42 -5.07 6.13
N ASP A 107 6.55 -5.35 6.77
CA ASP A 107 7.37 -4.32 7.39
C ASP A 107 8.12 -3.47 6.35
N VAL A 108 8.31 -2.19 6.69
CA VAL A 108 9.08 -1.23 5.90
C VAL A 108 10.50 -1.15 6.47
N ASP A 109 11.36 -2.05 5.99
CA ASP A 109 12.78 -2.07 6.33
C ASP A 109 13.64 -1.34 5.25
N ALA A 110 14.96 -1.35 5.42
CA ALA A 110 15.87 -0.72 4.46
C ALA A 110 15.76 -1.30 3.04
N SER A 111 15.47 -2.59 2.89
CA SER A 111 15.30 -3.20 1.58
C SER A 111 13.99 -2.78 0.91
N MET A 112 12.91 -2.66 1.71
CA MET A 112 11.65 -2.12 1.24
C MET A 112 11.78 -0.65 0.83
N ALA A 113 12.57 0.15 1.56
CA ALA A 113 12.80 1.54 1.21
C ALA A 113 13.52 1.70 -0.15
N VAL A 114 14.50 0.84 -0.46
CA VAL A 114 15.16 0.82 -1.78
C VAL A 114 14.18 0.40 -2.87
N ALA A 115 13.40 -0.65 -2.66
CA ALA A 115 12.39 -1.09 -3.63
C ALA A 115 11.32 -0.02 -3.89
N ALA A 116 10.87 0.68 -2.84
CA ALA A 116 9.93 1.78 -2.94
C ALA A 116 10.52 2.97 -3.70
N ALA A 117 11.80 3.29 -3.52
CA ALA A 117 12.47 4.32 -4.31
C ALA A 117 12.49 3.99 -5.80
N ASP A 118 12.86 2.76 -6.17
CA ASP A 118 12.84 2.30 -7.57
C ASP A 118 11.43 2.36 -8.18
N VAL A 119 10.40 1.99 -7.39
CA VAL A 119 8.99 2.10 -7.79
C VAL A 119 8.56 3.56 -7.97
N ALA A 120 8.98 4.45 -7.06
CA ALA A 120 8.67 5.88 -7.15
C ALA A 120 9.24 6.48 -8.44
N ASP A 121 10.49 6.19 -8.77
CA ASP A 121 11.14 6.66 -9.99
C ASP A 121 10.47 6.10 -11.24
N ARG A 122 10.14 4.81 -11.24
CA ARG A 122 9.56 4.13 -12.40
C ARG A 122 8.12 4.58 -12.71
N PHE A 123 7.31 4.79 -11.69
CA PHE A 123 5.87 5.05 -11.84
C PHE A 123 5.47 6.49 -11.47
N ALA A 124 6.44 7.36 -11.16
CA ALA A 124 6.23 8.74 -10.74
C ALA A 124 5.27 8.89 -9.55
N LEU A 125 5.39 7.98 -8.58
CA LEU A 125 4.52 7.92 -7.40
C LEU A 125 5.06 8.76 -6.24
N ARG A 126 4.15 9.18 -5.34
CA ARG A 126 4.54 9.79 -4.07
C ARG A 126 5.13 8.74 -3.14
N SER A 127 5.85 9.18 -2.11
CA SER A 127 6.58 8.30 -1.19
C SER A 127 5.72 7.18 -0.59
N HIS A 128 4.53 7.48 -0.08
CA HIS A 128 3.61 6.49 0.50
C HIS A 128 3.05 5.55 -0.56
N ASP A 129 2.55 6.08 -1.67
CA ASP A 129 2.04 5.29 -2.81
C ASP A 129 3.10 4.30 -3.33
N ALA A 130 4.35 4.75 -3.40
CA ALA A 130 5.46 3.90 -3.83
C ALA A 130 5.77 2.79 -2.82
N VAL A 131 5.69 3.07 -1.51
CA VAL A 131 5.82 2.04 -0.46
C VAL A 131 4.69 1.02 -0.54
N GLN A 132 3.45 1.47 -0.77
CA GLN A 132 2.29 0.59 -0.91
C GLN A 132 2.45 -0.32 -2.13
N LEU A 133 2.77 0.24 -3.30
CA LEU A 133 2.99 -0.56 -4.51
C LEU A 133 4.20 -1.51 -4.40
N ALA A 134 5.33 -1.05 -3.85
CA ALA A 134 6.49 -1.91 -3.64
C ALA A 134 6.20 -3.08 -2.69
N SER A 135 5.40 -2.83 -1.65
CA SER A 135 4.97 -3.86 -0.71
C SER A 135 4.06 -4.88 -1.38
N ALA A 136 3.10 -4.44 -2.19
CA ALA A 136 2.23 -5.34 -2.97
C ALA A 136 3.06 -6.24 -3.91
N LEU A 137 4.01 -5.66 -4.65
CA LEU A 137 4.89 -6.39 -5.56
C LEU A 137 5.83 -7.37 -4.83
N ALA A 138 6.19 -7.09 -3.57
CA ALA A 138 7.05 -7.96 -2.77
C ALA A 138 6.38 -9.28 -2.37
N LEU A 139 5.05 -9.39 -2.48
CA LEU A 139 4.33 -10.65 -2.28
C LEU A 139 4.64 -11.68 -3.38
N GLN A 140 4.95 -11.21 -4.60
CA GLN A 140 5.22 -12.04 -5.77
C GLN A 140 4.13 -13.08 -6.06
N ASP A 141 2.88 -12.74 -5.76
CA ASP A 141 1.71 -13.59 -5.92
C ASP A 141 0.78 -12.98 -6.97
N PRO A 142 0.58 -13.63 -8.14
CA PRO A 142 -0.24 -13.09 -9.22
C PRO A 142 -1.74 -13.04 -8.88
N ASP A 143 -2.18 -13.81 -7.87
CA ASP A 143 -3.59 -13.85 -7.46
C ASP A 143 -3.95 -12.70 -6.49
N VAL A 144 -2.95 -11.93 -6.04
CA VAL A 144 -3.16 -10.77 -5.19
C VAL A 144 -3.72 -9.59 -5.99
N THR A 145 -4.89 -9.12 -5.58
CA THR A 145 -5.49 -7.87 -6.08
C THR A 145 -5.08 -6.68 -5.20
N MET A 146 -4.58 -5.61 -5.80
CA MET A 146 -4.35 -4.35 -5.09
C MET A 146 -5.67 -3.58 -4.93
N VAL A 147 -6.01 -3.27 -3.68
CA VAL A 147 -7.25 -2.58 -3.29
C VAL A 147 -6.90 -1.20 -2.74
N ALA A 148 -7.29 -0.15 -3.45
CA ALA A 148 -7.00 1.24 -3.09
C ALA A 148 -8.01 2.19 -3.73
N LEU A 149 -8.14 3.41 -3.20
CA LEU A 149 -9.02 4.42 -3.79
C LEU A 149 -8.28 5.44 -4.66
N ASP A 150 -6.96 5.56 -4.51
CA ASP A 150 -6.17 6.47 -5.35
C ASP A 150 -6.01 5.89 -6.77
N LYS A 151 -6.63 6.58 -7.75
CA LYS A 151 -6.61 6.17 -9.16
C LYS A 151 -5.20 6.14 -9.77
N ARG A 152 -4.28 6.98 -9.30
CA ARG A 152 -2.88 6.98 -9.78
C ARG A 152 -2.14 5.75 -9.27
N LEU A 153 -2.36 5.40 -8.00
CA LEU A 153 -1.81 4.19 -7.40
C LEU A 153 -2.35 2.94 -8.09
N LEU A 154 -3.67 2.83 -8.27
CA LEU A 154 -4.27 1.71 -9.01
C LEU A 154 -3.75 1.63 -10.45
N ARG A 155 -3.58 2.76 -11.13
CA ARG A 155 -3.04 2.76 -12.49
C ARG A 155 -1.60 2.22 -12.52
N ALA A 156 -0.74 2.67 -11.61
CA ALA A 156 0.63 2.19 -11.50
C ALA A 156 0.69 0.70 -11.16
N ALA A 157 -0.20 0.21 -10.29
CA ALA A 157 -0.30 -1.20 -9.94
C ALA A 157 -0.70 -2.07 -11.15
N ALA A 158 -1.69 -1.63 -11.93
CA ALA A 158 -2.08 -2.29 -13.17
C ALA A 158 -0.93 -2.28 -14.20
N ASP A 159 -0.24 -1.15 -14.37
CA ASP A 159 0.93 -1.04 -15.26
C ASP A 159 2.13 -1.89 -14.76
N ALA A 160 2.18 -2.23 -13.47
CA ALA A 160 3.14 -3.16 -12.87
C ALA A 160 2.72 -4.65 -12.99
N GLY A 161 1.51 -4.92 -13.50
CA GLY A 161 0.99 -6.27 -13.74
C GLY A 161 0.13 -6.86 -12.61
N LEU A 162 -0.33 -6.05 -11.67
CA LEU A 162 -1.25 -6.49 -10.61
C LEU A 162 -2.72 -6.35 -11.05
N SER A 163 -3.58 -7.25 -10.58
CA SER A 163 -5.03 -7.02 -10.57
C SER A 163 -5.36 -5.88 -9.63
N VAL A 164 -6.39 -5.08 -9.95
CA VAL A 164 -6.75 -3.89 -9.17
C VAL A 164 -8.24 -3.80 -8.90
N ALA A 165 -8.61 -3.28 -7.73
CA ALA A 165 -9.98 -3.00 -7.33
C ALA A 165 -10.06 -1.74 -6.44
N PRO A 166 -11.18 -1.02 -6.43
CA PRO A 166 -11.47 0.01 -5.42
C PRO A 166 -11.73 -0.59 -4.03
#